data_AF-A0A8S3F5Q0-F1
#
_entry.id   AF-A0A8S3F5Q0-F1
#
_cell.length_a   1.000
_cell.length_b   1.000
_cell.length_c   1.000
_cell.angle_alpha   90.00
_cell.angle_beta   90.00
_cell.angle_gamma   90.00
#
_symmetry.space_group_name_H-M   'P 1'
#
loop_
_entity.id
_entity.type
_entity.pdbx_description
1 polymer ?
#
loop_
_entity_poly.entity_id
_entity_poly.type
_entity_poly.pdbx_seq_one_letter_code
_entity_poly.pdbx_strand_id
1 'polypeptide(L)' 'KAIIEHQGYLYTVNKKSDDKVIWCCRNYRHGQCRGRLHTINNQVIQIIVDHNHEPNKVV' A
#
# COMPACT_ATOMS: atom_id res chain seq x y z
N LYS A 1 -3.11 13.39 -1.88
CA LYS A 1 -2.65 12.29 -0.99
C LYS A 1 -1.72 11.41 -1.80
N ALA A 2 -0.53 11.08 -1.32
CA ALA A 2 0.38 10.21 -2.06
C ALA A 2 -0.19 8.78 -2.15
N ILE A 3 -0.15 8.21 -3.36
CA ILE A 3 -0.61 6.86 -3.69
C ILE A 3 0.54 6.18 -4.44
N ILE A 4 0.79 4.91 -4.13
CA ILE A 4 1.72 4.07 -4.87
C ILE A 4 0.96 2.85 -5.40
N GLU A 5 1.25 2.48 -6.64
CA GLU A 5 0.79 1.23 -7.23
C GLU A 5 1.89 0.18 -7.09
N HIS A 6 1.53 -1.02 -6.66
CA HIS A 6 2.44 -2.14 -6.61
C HIS A 6 1.65 -3.44 -6.83
N GLN A 7 2.08 -4.25 -7.81
CA GLN A 7 1.44 -5.53 -8.16
C GLN A 7 -0.07 -5.38 -8.46
N GLY A 8 -0.49 -4.27 -9.08
CA GLY A 8 -1.91 -3.98 -9.37
C GLY A 8 -2.73 -3.56 -8.14
N TYR A 9 -2.11 -3.38 -6.98
CA TYR A 9 -2.77 -2.86 -5.78
C TYR A 9 -2.35 -1.41 -5.50
N LEU A 10 -3.33 -0.58 -5.13
CA LEU A 10 -3.09 0.80 -4.76
C LEU A 10 -2.94 0.92 -3.24
N TYR A 11 -1.86 1.57 -2.82
CA TYR A 11 -1.58 1.83 -1.43
C TYR A 11 -1.54 3.33 -1.15
N THR A 12 -2.07 3.73 -0.01
CA THR A 12 -2.05 5.10 0.50
C THR A 12 -1.12 5.20 1.70
N VAL A 13 -0.50 6.37 1.88
CA VAL A 13 0.37 6.62 3.04
C VAL A 13 -0.45 6.50 4.33
N ASN A 14 -0.07 5.55 5.19
CA ASN A 14 -0.62 5.38 6.52
C ASN A 14 0.21 6.13 7.55
N LYS A 15 1.54 5.98 7.49
CA LYS A 15 2.49 6.65 8.38
C LYS A 15 3.75 6.98 7.61
N LYS A 16 4.25 8.21 7.74
CA LYS A 16 5.53 8.64 7.19
C LYS A 16 6.46 8.98 8.37
N SER A 17 7.64 8.38 8.36
CA SER A 17 8.79 8.73 9.18
C SER A 17 9.88 9.28 8.27
N ASP A 18 10.97 9.79 8.85
CA ASP A 18 12.05 10.50 8.14
C ASP A 18 12.51 9.76 6.87
N ASP A 19 12.81 8.47 7.05
CA ASP A 19 13.36 7.63 5.98
C ASP A 19 12.39 6.52 5.53
N LYS A 20 11.40 6.20 6.36
CA LYS A 20 10.48 5.06 6.19
C LYS A 20 9.04 5.53 5.98
N VAL A 21 8.37 4.99 4.97
CA VAL A 21 6.94 5.17 4.74
C VAL A 21 6.22 3.83 4.85
N ILE A 22 5.19 3.80 5.67
CA ILE A 22 4.27 2.66 5.81
C ILE A 22 3.01 3.02 5.03
N TRP A 23 2.67 2.16 4.09
CA TRP A 23 1.53 2.27 3.21
C TRP A 23 0.50 1.19 3.55
N CYS A 24 -0.78 1.54 3.48
CA CYS A 24 -1.89 0.61 3.63
C CYS A 24 -2.69 0.56 2.32
N CYS A 25 -3.25 -0.60 2.01
CA CYS A 25 -4.10 -0.76 0.83
C CYS A 25 -5.26 0.24 0.90
N ARG A 26 -5.58 0.87 -0.23
CA ARG A 26 -6.68 1.84 -0.34
C ARG A 26 -8.02 1.24 0.13
N ASN A 27 -8.22 -0.05 -0.10
CA ASN A 27 -9.43 -0.77 0.31
C ASN A 27 -9.43 -1.19 1.78
N TYR A 28 -8.42 -0.82 2.58
CA TYR A 28 -8.44 -1.02 4.03
C TYR A 28 -9.71 -0.44 4.67
N ARG A 29 -10.14 0.76 4.24
CA ARG A 29 -11.34 1.42 4.79
C ARG A 29 -12.66 0.84 4.29
N HIS A 30 -12.68 0.30 3.08
CA HIS A 30 -13.92 -0.14 2.42
C HIS A 30 -14.17 -1.65 2.55
N GLY A 31 -13.11 -2.45 2.67
CA GLY A 31 -13.17 -3.90 2.72
C GLY A 31 -12.31 -4.52 3.80
N GLN A 32 -11.76 -3.74 4.74
CA GLN A 32 -10.84 -4.24 5.78
C GLN A 32 -9.60 -4.95 5.23
N CYS A 33 -9.22 -4.65 3.99
CA CYS A 33 -8.04 -5.22 3.34
C CYS A 33 -6.77 -4.93 4.14
N ARG A 34 -6.02 -5.98 4.50
CA ARG A 34 -4.84 -5.86 5.37
C ARG A 34 -3.55 -5.72 4.59
N GLY A 35 -3.63 -5.54 3.28
CA GLY A 35 -2.48 -5.26 2.43
C GLY A 35 -1.67 -4.08 2.95
N ARG A 36 -0.37 -4.27 3.16
CA ARG A 36 0.57 -3.21 3.56
C ARG A 36 1.82 -3.25 2.70
N LEU A 37 2.46 -2.09 2.58
CA LEU A 37 3.72 -1.94 1.88
C LEU A 37 4.59 -0.99 2.67
N HIS A 38 5.86 -1.31 2.85
CA HIS A 38 6.83 -0.46 3.53
C HIS A 38 7.90 -0.05 2.54
N THR A 39 8.18 1.24 2.48
CA THR A 39 9.30 1.78 1.69
C THR A 39 10.28 2.49 2.59
N ILE A 40 11.57 2.39 2.25
CA ILE A 40 12.66 3.14 2.89
C ILE A 40 13.47 3.78 1.76
N ASN A 41 13.80 5.08 1.83
CA ASN A 41 14.51 5.78 0.73
C ASN A 41 13.88 5.54 -0.66
N ASN A 42 12.55 5.57 -0.76
CA ASN A 42 11.79 5.25 -1.98
C ASN A 42 11.95 3.80 -2.52
N GLN A 43 12.62 2.91 -1.80
CA GLN A 43 12.73 1.49 -2.14
C GLN A 43 11.75 0.66 -1.33
N VAL A 44 11.09 -0.31 -1.96
CA VAL A 44 10.19 -1.23 -1.27
C VAL A 44 11.01 -2.24 -0.49
N ILE A 45 10.86 -2.24 0.83
CA ILE A 45 11.60 -3.17 1.73
C ILE A 45 10.73 -4.33 2.22
N GLN A 46 9.41 -4.16 2.22
CA GLN A 46 8.49 -5.17 2.73
C GLN A 46 7.13 -5.00 2.09
N ILE A 47 6.54 -6.12 1.70
CA ILE A 47 5.20 -6.18 1.14
C ILE A 47 4.44 -7.25 1.91
N ILE A 48 3.26 -6.87 2.41
CA ILE A 48 2.31 -7.77 3.04
C ILE A 48 1.12 -7.84 2.09
N VAL A 49 1.02 -8.96 1.36
CA VAL A 49 0.04 -9.18 0.29
C VAL A 49 -1.20 -9.90 0.85
N ASP A 50 -1.78 -9.36 1.92
CA ASP A 50 -3.04 -9.87 2.50
C ASP A 50 -4.22 -9.07 1.94
N HIS A 51 -4.48 -9.26 0.64
CA HIS A 51 -5.58 -8.60 -0.06
C HIS A 51 -6.78 -9.51 -0.15
N ASN A 52 -7.93 -9.03 0.31
CA ASN A 52 -9.21 -9.74 0.26
C ASN A 52 -10.11 -9.25 -0.90
N HIS A 53 -9.51 -8.62 -1.90
CA HIS A 53 -10.20 -8.10 -3.07
C HIS A 53 -9.32 -8.24 -4.31
N GLU A 54 -9.94 -8.12 -5.47
CA GLU A 54 -9.25 -8.14 -6.75
C GLU A 54 -8.31 -6.92 -6.91
N PRO A 55 -7.24 -7.03 -7.73
CA PRO A 55 -6.39 -5.90 -8.06
C PRO A 55 -7.21 -4.69 -8.55
N ASN A 56 -6.74 -3.48 -8.25
CA ASN A 56 -7.37 -2.29 -8.79
C ASN A 56 -7.15 -2.30 -10.30
N LYS A 57 -8.24 -2.27 -11.09
CA LYS A 57 -8.12 -2.09 -12.53
C LYS A 57 -7.45 -0.74 -12.79
N VAL A 58 -6.17 -0.78 -13.12
CA VAL A 58 -5.47 0.36 -13.72
C VAL A 58 -5.91 0.33 -15.18
N VAL A 59 -6.98 1.08 -15.48
CA VAL A 59 -7.39 1.37 -16.86
C VAL A 59 -6.52 2.50 -17.38
#